data_AF-A0A356UC77-F1
#
_entry.id   AF-A0A356UC77-F1
#
_cell.length_a   1.000
_cell.length_b   1.000
_cell.length_c   1.000
_cell.angle_alpha   90.00
_cell.angle_beta   90.00
_cell.angle_gamma   90.00
#
_symmetry.space_group_name_H-M   'P 1'
#
loop_
_entity.id
_entity.type
_entity.pdbx_description
1 polymer ?
#
loop_
_entity_poly.entity_id
_entity_poly.type
_entity_poly.pdbx_seq_one_letter_code
_entity_poly.pdbx_strand_id
1 'polypeptide(L)'
;MSGNIKYYLHSIADVVPLEIISAQTFSQIDRMASRFSDFAASEYIMETSLNTELAEVDFSFRILTQEKAALISGLNNDAFSTLAAGQTWGKFVDFINFWPGKIADIWLEMDYAEYEKSIPQPCFFFNARQVKNGTDVDKQLLFSALKWLLDIEQLQSFWPHLQWVIQQLPPAVGLFQAGVMFARNRDRVRIFTGELTREQTREYLSNIGWTSLSRLEELFELINPYSEGQYILDFDISADGISEKIGINFGLKTNDILPDFLNSLVDHHLCTDIKRRGVLAWPGSKGSYLGPDYGYSVLIKDISHFKLSYSPTEGIKVKAYLRVAGVYLKELFKARIPAKEDLGSINPL
;
A
#
# COMPACT_ATOMS: atom_id res chain seq x y z
N MET A 1 11.89 -17.96 3.13
CA MET A 1 10.57 -18.29 2.55
C MET A 1 10.70 -18.07 1.05
N SER A 2 10.27 -19.02 0.23
CA SER A 2 10.16 -18.87 -1.23
C SER A 2 9.05 -17.90 -1.61
N GLY A 3 8.97 -17.51 -2.88
CA GLY A 3 7.93 -16.59 -3.33
C GLY A 3 6.53 -17.18 -3.28
N ASN A 4 5.55 -16.32 -3.03
CA ASN A 4 4.17 -16.73 -2.72
C ASN A 4 3.08 -16.01 -3.53
N ILE A 5 3.44 -14.99 -4.31
CA ILE A 5 2.47 -14.14 -5.02
C ILE A 5 1.49 -14.95 -5.87
N LYS A 6 1.97 -15.90 -6.69
CA LYS A 6 1.09 -16.76 -7.50
C LYS A 6 0.18 -17.64 -6.67
N TYR A 7 0.70 -18.25 -5.60
CA TYR A 7 -0.10 -19.13 -4.76
C TYR A 7 -1.27 -18.38 -4.11
N TYR A 8 -1.03 -17.13 -3.68
CA TYR A 8 -2.10 -16.27 -3.16
C TYR A 8 -3.15 -15.95 -4.22
N LEU A 9 -2.74 -15.49 -5.40
CA LEU A 9 -3.67 -15.14 -6.48
C LEU A 9 -4.52 -16.34 -6.92
N HIS A 10 -3.90 -17.49 -7.13
CA HIS A 10 -4.62 -18.71 -7.55
C HIS A 10 -5.57 -19.21 -6.47
N SER A 11 -5.20 -19.04 -5.20
CA SER A 11 -6.04 -19.50 -4.08
C SER A 11 -7.34 -18.71 -3.95
N ILE A 12 -7.39 -17.47 -4.44
CA ILE A 12 -8.59 -16.63 -4.37
C ILE A 12 -9.37 -16.55 -5.69
N ALA A 13 -8.88 -17.14 -6.77
CA ALA A 13 -9.39 -16.95 -8.13
C ALA A 13 -10.91 -17.21 -8.29
N ASP A 14 -11.45 -18.19 -7.57
CA ASP A 14 -12.85 -18.61 -7.58
C ASP A 14 -13.77 -17.79 -6.65
N VAL A 15 -13.19 -16.93 -5.79
CA VAL A 15 -13.91 -16.13 -4.78
C VAL A 15 -13.67 -14.62 -4.96
N VAL A 16 -13.13 -14.23 -6.10
CA VAL A 16 -12.97 -12.82 -6.51
C VAL A 16 -14.25 -12.37 -7.22
N PRO A 17 -14.92 -11.30 -6.75
CA PRO A 17 -16.11 -10.77 -7.41
C PRO A 17 -15.79 -10.20 -8.80
N LEU A 18 -16.57 -10.58 -9.81
CA LEU A 18 -16.36 -10.16 -11.21
C LEU A 18 -16.63 -8.66 -11.42
N GLU A 19 -17.39 -8.04 -10.53
CA GLU A 19 -17.62 -6.59 -10.49
C GLU A 19 -16.36 -5.81 -10.08
N ILE A 20 -15.42 -6.48 -9.39
CA ILE A 20 -14.15 -5.88 -8.98
C ILE A 20 -13.06 -6.23 -9.98
N ILE A 21 -12.90 -7.51 -10.33
CA ILE A 21 -11.84 -8.00 -11.20
C ILE A 21 -12.47 -8.88 -12.28
N SER A 22 -12.42 -8.42 -13.54
CA SER A 22 -12.87 -9.23 -14.66
C SER A 22 -11.94 -10.44 -14.88
N ALA A 23 -12.42 -11.45 -15.62
CA ALA A 23 -11.57 -12.58 -16.01
C ALA A 23 -10.34 -12.14 -16.83
N GLN A 24 -10.48 -11.09 -17.65
CA GLN A 24 -9.38 -10.50 -18.41
C GLN A 24 -8.35 -9.85 -17.47
N THR A 25 -8.81 -9.00 -16.55
CA THR A 25 -7.97 -8.35 -15.54
C THR A 25 -7.26 -9.38 -14.67
N PHE A 26 -7.95 -10.43 -14.24
CA PHE A 26 -7.33 -11.51 -13.47
C PHE A 26 -6.22 -12.21 -14.27
N SER A 27 -6.46 -12.51 -15.55
CA SER A 27 -5.43 -13.11 -16.42
C SER A 27 -4.22 -12.20 -16.60
N GLN A 28 -4.43 -10.88 -16.71
CA GLN A 28 -3.35 -9.89 -16.78
C GLN A 28 -2.52 -9.85 -15.50
N ILE A 29 -3.17 -9.84 -14.34
CA ILE A 29 -2.50 -9.91 -13.03
C ILE A 29 -1.71 -11.21 -12.90
N ASP A 30 -2.27 -12.37 -13.28
CA ASP A 30 -1.57 -13.65 -13.22
C ASP A 30 -0.30 -13.69 -14.10
N ARG A 31 -0.38 -13.15 -15.31
CA ARG A 31 0.79 -13.02 -16.20
C ARG A 31 1.86 -12.12 -15.60
N MET A 32 1.47 -10.97 -15.05
CA MET A 32 2.39 -10.04 -14.41
C MET A 32 3.02 -10.66 -13.15
N ALA A 33 2.21 -11.25 -12.28
CA ALA A 33 2.64 -11.91 -11.04
C ALA A 33 3.58 -13.09 -11.29
N SER A 34 3.47 -13.76 -12.44
CA SER A 34 4.41 -14.81 -12.83
C SER A 34 5.85 -14.31 -12.99
N ARG A 35 6.07 -13.01 -13.20
CA ARG A 35 7.43 -12.41 -13.23
C ARG A 35 8.01 -12.16 -11.83
N PHE A 36 7.16 -12.21 -10.81
CA PHE A 36 7.49 -11.99 -9.40
C PHE A 36 7.20 -13.25 -8.58
N SER A 37 7.16 -14.42 -9.21
CA SER A 37 6.75 -15.68 -8.55
C SER A 37 7.64 -16.03 -7.36
N ASP A 38 8.89 -15.57 -7.37
CA ASP A 38 9.89 -15.84 -6.34
C ASP A 38 9.96 -14.76 -5.26
N PHE A 39 9.16 -13.70 -5.38
CA PHE A 39 9.08 -12.68 -4.35
C PHE A 39 8.18 -13.18 -3.22
N ALA A 40 8.70 -13.08 -2.00
CA ALA A 40 7.90 -13.31 -0.81
C ALA A 40 7.22 -11.99 -0.40
N ALA A 41 5.90 -12.02 -0.27
CA ALA A 41 5.12 -10.90 0.21
C ALA A 41 4.12 -11.37 1.29
N SER A 42 3.92 -10.53 2.29
CA SER A 42 3.09 -10.86 3.46
C SER A 42 1.63 -10.41 3.31
N GLU A 43 1.37 -9.46 2.42
CA GLU A 43 0.05 -8.84 2.28
C GLU A 43 -0.14 -8.33 0.85
N TYR A 44 -1.39 -8.41 0.37
CA TYR A 44 -1.77 -8.02 -0.99
C TYR A 44 -2.98 -7.09 -0.92
N ILE A 45 -3.01 -6.11 -1.82
CA ILE A 45 -4.14 -5.17 -1.94
C ILE A 45 -4.52 -5.05 -3.42
N MET A 46 -5.82 -5.10 -3.68
CA MET A 46 -6.43 -4.75 -4.96
C MET A 46 -7.13 -3.40 -4.79
N GLU A 47 -6.65 -2.37 -5.47
CA GLU A 47 -7.27 -1.04 -5.45
C GLU A 47 -8.25 -0.93 -6.61
N THR A 48 -9.51 -0.57 -6.34
CA THR A 48 -10.52 -0.39 -7.40
C THR A 48 -11.23 0.96 -7.30
N SER A 49 -11.47 1.58 -8.46
CA SER A 49 -12.32 2.77 -8.58
C SER A 49 -13.78 2.42 -8.35
N LEU A 50 -14.47 3.18 -7.49
CA LEU A 50 -15.90 2.98 -7.25
C LEU A 50 -16.78 3.74 -8.24
N ASN A 51 -16.25 4.82 -8.83
CA ASN A 51 -16.98 5.71 -9.74
C ASN A 51 -17.23 5.12 -11.14
N THR A 52 -16.63 3.98 -11.47
CA THR A 52 -16.69 3.38 -12.81
C THR A 52 -17.09 1.91 -12.71
N GLU A 53 -17.80 1.39 -13.72
CA GLU A 53 -18.16 -0.03 -13.78
C GLU A 53 -17.01 -0.94 -14.23
N LEU A 54 -15.89 -0.36 -14.68
CA LEU A 54 -14.71 -1.11 -15.11
C LEU A 54 -14.20 -2.01 -13.98
N ALA A 55 -14.19 -3.32 -14.22
CA ALA A 55 -13.69 -4.33 -13.29
C ALA A 55 -12.16 -4.48 -13.39
N GLU A 56 -11.50 -3.34 -13.24
CA GLU A 56 -10.05 -3.13 -13.30
C GLU A 56 -9.54 -2.78 -11.89
N VAL A 57 -8.33 -3.23 -11.59
CA VAL A 57 -7.67 -2.98 -10.30
C VAL A 57 -6.20 -2.69 -10.48
N ASP A 58 -5.65 -1.86 -9.59
CA ASP A 58 -4.21 -1.80 -9.35
C ASP A 58 -3.87 -2.91 -8.33
N PHE A 59 -2.69 -3.52 -8.45
CA PHE A 59 -2.28 -4.66 -7.62
C PHE A 59 -1.02 -4.33 -6.84
N SER A 60 -1.14 -4.36 -5.52
CA SER A 60 -0.07 -4.00 -4.61
C SER A 60 0.28 -5.16 -3.69
N PHE A 61 1.55 -5.29 -3.35
CA PHE A 61 2.02 -6.30 -2.39
C PHE A 61 3.10 -5.75 -1.47
N ARG A 62 3.00 -6.13 -0.19
CA ARG A 62 3.90 -5.70 0.88
C ARG A 62 4.99 -6.72 1.10
N ILE A 63 6.23 -6.23 1.17
CA ILE A 63 7.40 -7.02 1.51
C ILE A 63 7.97 -6.47 2.82
N LEU A 64 8.07 -7.32 3.83
CA LEU A 64 8.63 -7.00 5.14
C LEU A 64 10.17 -7.10 5.10
N THR A 65 10.84 -6.39 6.00
CA THR A 65 12.32 -6.45 6.11
C THR A 65 12.83 -7.86 6.39
N GLN A 66 12.06 -8.68 7.12
CA GLN A 66 12.38 -10.10 7.34
C GLN A 66 12.30 -10.96 6.06
N GLU A 67 11.64 -10.47 5.02
CA GLU A 67 11.51 -11.12 3.70
C GLU A 67 12.59 -10.64 2.72
N LYS A 68 13.44 -9.67 3.11
CA LYS A 68 14.48 -9.07 2.26
C LYS A 68 15.40 -10.12 1.61
N ALA A 69 15.81 -11.15 2.34
CA ALA A 69 16.67 -12.20 1.80
C ALA A 69 16.00 -13.00 0.67
N ALA A 70 14.70 -13.29 0.83
CA ALA A 70 13.90 -13.94 -0.20
C ALA A 70 13.73 -13.04 -1.42
N LEU A 71 13.46 -11.75 -1.20
CA LEU A 71 13.40 -10.76 -2.27
C LEU A 71 14.71 -10.70 -3.07
N ILE A 72 15.87 -10.59 -2.40
CA ILE A 72 17.18 -10.58 -3.07
C ILE A 72 17.38 -11.86 -3.90
N SER A 73 16.98 -13.02 -3.38
CA SER A 73 17.03 -14.27 -4.14
C SER A 73 16.16 -14.21 -5.39
N GLY A 74 14.95 -13.68 -5.30
CA GLY A 74 14.05 -13.52 -6.45
C GLY A 74 14.57 -12.53 -7.48
N LEU A 75 15.24 -11.45 -7.06
CA LEU A 75 15.85 -10.48 -7.97
C LEU A 75 17.03 -11.05 -8.77
N ASN A 76 17.69 -12.07 -8.23
CA ASN A 76 18.81 -12.73 -8.88
C ASN A 76 18.37 -13.91 -9.78
N ASN A 77 17.07 -14.20 -9.91
CA ASN A 77 16.59 -15.22 -10.83
C ASN A 77 16.68 -14.71 -12.28
N ASP A 78 17.08 -15.59 -13.20
CA ASP A 78 17.03 -15.43 -14.66
C ASP A 78 15.71 -14.82 -15.15
N ALA A 79 14.56 -15.21 -14.58
CA ALA A 79 13.26 -14.65 -14.94
C ALA A 79 13.17 -13.13 -14.73
N PHE A 80 13.75 -12.63 -13.64
CA PHE A 80 13.77 -11.21 -13.30
C PHE A 80 14.89 -10.44 -14.02
N SER A 81 15.99 -11.12 -14.38
CA SER A 81 17.15 -10.50 -15.04
C SER A 81 16.77 -9.67 -16.29
N THR A 82 15.73 -10.09 -17.01
CA THR A 82 15.19 -9.39 -18.18
C THR A 82 14.51 -8.07 -17.84
N LEU A 83 13.84 -7.99 -16.68
CA LEU A 83 13.22 -6.76 -16.16
C LEU A 83 14.29 -5.82 -15.59
N ALA A 84 15.32 -6.36 -14.94
CA ALA A 84 16.40 -5.61 -14.32
C ALA A 84 17.21 -4.76 -15.31
N ALA A 85 17.16 -5.08 -16.62
CA ALA A 85 17.73 -4.24 -17.67
C ALA A 85 17.05 -2.86 -17.79
N GLY A 86 15.84 -2.69 -17.26
CA GLY A 86 15.15 -1.40 -17.22
C GLY A 86 15.70 -0.48 -16.12
N GLN A 87 15.92 0.80 -16.45
CA GLN A 87 16.44 1.81 -15.52
C GLN A 87 15.66 1.87 -14.19
N THR A 88 14.32 1.76 -14.25
CA THR A 88 13.45 1.76 -13.07
C THR A 88 13.74 0.58 -12.14
N TRP A 89 13.88 -0.62 -12.68
CA TRP A 89 14.18 -1.81 -11.89
C TRP A 89 15.62 -1.81 -11.36
N GLY A 90 16.56 -1.17 -12.06
CA GLY A 90 17.89 -0.88 -11.52
C GLY A 90 17.82 -0.06 -10.22
N LYS A 91 17.06 1.04 -10.21
CA LYS A 91 16.84 1.86 -9.00
C LYS A 91 16.21 1.07 -7.86
N PHE A 92 15.24 0.19 -8.19
CA PHE A 92 14.66 -0.73 -7.22
C PHE A 92 15.73 -1.65 -6.61
N VAL A 93 16.52 -2.34 -7.43
CA VAL A 93 17.58 -3.25 -6.98
C VAL A 93 18.60 -2.52 -6.10
N ASP A 94 19.02 -1.32 -6.50
CA ASP A 94 19.94 -0.47 -5.74
C ASP A 94 19.36 -0.10 -4.36
N PHE A 95 18.08 0.29 -4.31
CA PHE A 95 17.39 0.52 -3.04
C PHE A 95 17.35 -0.76 -2.19
N ILE A 96 17.01 -1.92 -2.74
CA ILE A 96 16.94 -3.17 -1.97
C ILE A 96 18.31 -3.52 -1.37
N ASN A 97 19.39 -3.35 -2.14
CA ASN A 97 20.75 -3.55 -1.63
C ASN A 97 21.06 -2.61 -0.46
N PHE A 98 20.63 -1.34 -0.54
CA PHE A 98 20.76 -0.38 0.55
C PHE A 98 19.80 -0.63 1.73
N TRP A 99 18.60 -1.18 1.49
CA TRP A 99 17.42 -1.10 2.35
C TRP A 99 17.77 -1.21 3.85
N PRO A 100 17.69 -0.08 4.60
CA PRO A 100 18.13 -0.01 5.98
C PRO A 100 17.14 -0.71 6.91
N GLY A 101 17.65 -1.39 7.95
CA GLY A 101 16.81 -2.16 8.89
C GLY A 101 15.79 -1.33 9.69
N LYS A 102 15.90 0.01 9.68
CA LYS A 102 14.91 0.91 10.29
C LYS A 102 13.62 1.06 9.46
N ILE A 103 13.68 0.78 8.16
CA ILE A 103 12.49 0.72 7.30
C ILE A 103 11.94 -0.69 7.43
N ALA A 104 10.74 -0.83 8.01
CA ALA A 104 10.16 -2.14 8.38
C ALA A 104 9.55 -2.90 7.19
N ASP A 105 9.11 -2.18 6.16
CA ASP A 105 8.43 -2.75 5.01
C ASP A 105 8.50 -1.82 3.80
N ILE A 106 8.29 -2.42 2.62
CA ILE A 106 8.09 -1.74 1.34
C ILE A 106 6.83 -2.27 0.67
N TRP A 107 6.28 -1.47 -0.23
CA TRP A 107 5.19 -1.84 -1.12
C TRP A 107 5.59 -1.63 -2.56
N LEU A 108 5.27 -2.62 -3.38
CA LEU A 108 5.22 -2.48 -4.83
C LEU A 108 3.77 -2.44 -5.26
N GLU A 109 3.40 -1.45 -6.04
CA GLU A 109 2.08 -1.27 -6.62
C GLU A 109 2.20 -1.24 -8.14
N MET A 110 1.42 -2.09 -8.80
CA MET A 110 1.35 -2.18 -10.26
C MET A 110 0.01 -1.62 -10.70
N ASP A 111 0.05 -0.46 -11.34
CA ASP A 111 -1.12 0.12 -12.00
C ASP A 111 -1.66 -0.83 -13.06
N TYR A 112 -2.98 -0.88 -13.23
CA TYR A 112 -3.62 -1.71 -14.27
C TYR A 112 -3.01 -1.51 -15.67
N ALA A 113 -2.68 -0.26 -16.01
CA ALA A 113 -2.09 0.12 -17.30
C ALA A 113 -0.69 -0.49 -17.54
N GLU A 114 -0.03 -1.02 -16.51
CA GLU A 114 1.30 -1.64 -16.61
C GLU A 114 1.24 -3.11 -17.00
N TYR A 115 0.09 -3.79 -16.87
CA TYR A 115 0.05 -5.26 -16.94
C TYR A 115 0.43 -5.84 -18.30
N GLU A 116 0.16 -5.12 -19.39
CA GLU A 116 0.48 -5.58 -20.75
C GLU A 116 1.87 -5.12 -21.23
N LYS A 117 2.60 -4.34 -20.42
CA LYS A 117 3.92 -3.86 -20.82
C LYS A 117 4.96 -4.99 -20.75
N SER A 118 5.89 -4.97 -21.70
CA SER A 118 7.05 -5.88 -21.70
C SER A 118 7.88 -5.72 -20.43
N ILE A 119 8.05 -4.49 -19.96
CA ILE A 119 8.70 -4.14 -18.70
C ILE A 119 7.73 -3.21 -17.90
N PRO A 120 6.89 -3.76 -17.00
CA PRO A 120 6.02 -2.98 -16.13
C PRO A 120 6.87 -2.15 -15.18
N GLN A 121 6.39 -0.97 -14.83
CA GLN A 121 7.05 -0.08 -13.88
C GLN A 121 6.20 -0.01 -12.61
N PRO A 122 6.77 -0.34 -11.43
CA PRO A 122 6.02 -0.24 -10.19
C PRO A 122 5.93 1.19 -9.68
N CYS A 123 4.87 1.52 -8.97
CA CYS A 123 4.94 2.48 -7.89
C CYS A 123 5.65 1.81 -6.69
N PHE A 124 6.58 2.53 -6.06
CA PHE A 124 7.41 2.02 -4.97
C PHE A 124 7.22 2.88 -3.73
N PHE A 125 6.82 2.27 -2.62
CA PHE A 125 6.67 2.95 -1.33
C PHE A 125 7.43 2.22 -0.24
N PHE A 126 7.93 2.96 0.74
CA PHE A 126 8.60 2.40 1.91
C PHE A 126 8.05 3.02 3.19
N ASN A 127 8.15 2.25 4.27
CA ASN A 127 7.73 2.69 5.60
C ASN A 127 8.54 3.92 6.06
N ALA A 128 7.82 4.97 6.46
CA ALA A 128 8.40 6.23 6.90
C ALA A 128 7.91 6.64 8.31
N ARG A 129 7.39 5.71 9.12
CA ARG A 129 6.83 5.98 10.47
C ARG A 129 7.79 6.64 11.45
N GLN A 130 9.07 6.45 11.23
CA GLN A 130 10.15 7.08 12.00
C GLN A 130 10.34 8.56 11.66
N VAL A 131 9.87 9.04 10.50
CA VAL A 131 10.00 10.44 10.10
C VAL A 131 8.93 11.27 10.81
N LYS A 132 9.35 12.14 11.72
CA LYS A 132 8.45 13.01 12.50
C LYS A 132 8.91 14.46 12.48
N ASN A 133 7.98 15.36 12.79
CA ASN A 133 8.33 16.74 13.08
C ASN A 133 9.26 16.81 14.32
N GLY A 134 10.27 17.68 14.29
CA GLY A 134 11.20 17.90 15.41
C GLY A 134 12.35 16.89 15.54
N THR A 135 12.47 15.89 14.64
CA THR A 135 13.55 14.89 14.68
C THR A 135 14.47 15.01 13.45
N ASP A 136 15.74 15.38 13.64
CA ASP A 136 16.69 15.52 12.52
C ASP A 136 17.28 14.18 12.05
N VAL A 137 17.36 13.18 12.93
CA VAL A 137 17.90 11.84 12.63
C VAL A 137 17.11 11.15 11.52
N ASP A 138 15.79 11.33 11.48
CA ASP A 138 14.92 10.60 10.57
C ASP A 138 14.72 11.29 9.21
N LYS A 139 15.01 12.59 9.11
CA LYS A 139 15.07 13.32 7.83
C LYS A 139 16.24 12.82 6.97
N GLN A 140 17.38 12.52 7.58
CA GLN A 140 18.53 11.95 6.87
C GLN A 140 18.23 10.55 6.32
N LEU A 141 17.47 9.75 7.08
CA LEU A 141 17.02 8.44 6.63
C LEU A 141 16.10 8.57 5.40
N LEU A 142 15.14 9.51 5.44
CA LEU A 142 14.25 9.79 4.31
C LEU A 142 15.04 10.19 3.06
N PHE A 143 15.96 11.16 3.17
CA PHE A 143 16.81 11.57 2.04
C PHE A 143 17.64 10.41 1.50
N SER A 144 18.26 9.65 2.40
CA SER A 144 19.12 8.53 2.04
C SER A 144 18.37 7.37 1.39
N ALA A 145 17.09 7.20 1.71
CA ALA A 145 16.20 6.25 1.05
C ALA A 145 15.81 6.76 -0.34
N LEU A 146 15.35 8.01 -0.44
CA LEU A 146 14.86 8.59 -1.70
C LEU A 146 15.94 8.75 -2.77
N LYS A 147 17.20 9.01 -2.41
CA LYS A 147 18.30 9.17 -3.38
C LYS A 147 18.61 7.91 -4.21
N TRP A 148 18.15 6.74 -3.77
CA TRP A 148 18.28 5.50 -4.55
C TRP A 148 17.13 5.33 -5.54
N LEU A 149 16.02 6.03 -5.32
CA LEU A 149 14.82 5.95 -6.14
C LEU A 149 14.72 7.11 -7.13
N LEU A 150 15.41 8.23 -6.87
CA LEU A 150 15.38 9.46 -7.64
C LEU A 150 16.78 9.92 -8.02
N ASP A 151 16.87 10.71 -9.08
CA ASP A 151 18.13 11.34 -9.43
C ASP A 151 18.46 12.42 -8.38
N ILE A 152 19.74 12.54 -8.00
CA ILE A 152 20.13 13.39 -6.86
C ILE A 152 19.78 14.87 -7.08
N GLU A 153 19.96 15.37 -8.29
CA GLU A 153 19.64 16.75 -8.67
C GLU A 153 18.15 17.04 -8.52
N GLN A 154 17.32 16.06 -8.90
CA GLN A 154 15.87 16.13 -8.78
C GLN A 154 15.43 16.07 -7.32
N LEU A 155 15.96 15.14 -6.51
CA LEU A 155 15.65 15.10 -5.08
C LEU A 155 16.03 16.41 -4.39
N GLN A 156 17.19 16.98 -4.73
CA GLN A 156 17.64 18.26 -4.19
C GLN A 156 16.74 19.44 -4.57
N SER A 157 16.15 19.44 -5.77
CA SER A 157 15.34 20.57 -6.25
C SER A 157 14.04 20.74 -5.44
N PHE A 158 13.47 19.66 -4.90
CA PHE A 158 12.26 19.72 -4.08
C PHE A 158 12.46 19.33 -2.61
N TRP A 159 13.69 19.03 -2.19
CA TRP A 159 13.99 18.70 -0.79
C TRP A 159 13.51 19.77 0.20
N PRO A 160 13.66 21.09 -0.07
CA PRO A 160 13.14 22.12 0.83
C PRO A 160 11.62 22.03 1.02
N HIS A 161 10.85 21.73 -0.04
CA HIS A 161 9.40 21.53 0.06
C HIS A 161 9.06 20.31 0.91
N LEU A 162 9.79 19.22 0.73
CA LEU A 162 9.61 18.00 1.52
C LEU A 162 9.94 18.25 3.01
N GLN A 163 11.00 18.99 3.32
CA GLN A 163 11.33 19.37 4.69
C GLN A 163 10.25 20.26 5.31
N TRP A 164 9.75 21.23 4.54
CA TRP A 164 8.69 22.13 4.98
C TRP A 164 7.43 21.37 5.37
N VAL A 165 6.91 20.48 4.51
CA VAL A 165 5.67 19.75 4.83
C VAL A 165 5.82 18.82 6.03
N ILE A 166 7.02 18.28 6.29
CA ILE A 166 7.31 17.46 7.48
C ILE A 166 7.33 18.34 8.73
N GLN A 167 7.86 19.56 8.64
CA GLN A 167 7.87 20.53 9.74
C GLN A 167 6.47 21.03 10.11
N GLN A 168 5.52 20.97 9.18
CA GLN A 168 4.13 21.34 9.46
C GLN A 168 3.32 20.21 10.10
N LEU A 169 3.84 18.97 10.15
CA LEU A 169 3.10 17.85 10.76
C LEU A 169 2.83 18.13 12.24
N PRO A 170 1.63 17.75 12.75
CA PRO A 170 1.34 17.87 14.17
C PRO A 170 2.37 17.15 15.04
N PRO A 171 2.61 17.62 16.28
CA PRO A 171 3.49 16.91 17.21
C PRO A 171 3.10 15.45 17.37
N ALA A 172 4.09 14.56 17.45
CA ALA A 172 3.95 13.10 17.50
C ALA A 172 3.38 12.40 16.26
N VAL A 173 2.73 13.14 15.34
CA VAL A 173 2.31 12.62 14.03
C VAL A 173 3.51 12.62 13.08
N GLY A 174 3.80 11.45 12.53
CA GLY A 174 4.87 11.26 11.55
C GLY A 174 4.34 11.14 10.13
N LEU A 175 5.19 10.66 9.24
CA LEU A 175 4.75 10.04 8.00
C LEU A 175 4.31 8.60 8.26
N PHE A 176 3.49 8.02 7.40
CA PHE A 176 3.24 6.58 7.36
C PHE A 176 4.16 5.92 6.32
N GLN A 177 4.18 6.49 5.12
CA GLN A 177 4.93 5.99 3.97
C GLN A 177 5.46 7.15 3.12
N ALA A 178 6.50 6.88 2.35
CA ALA A 178 6.97 7.74 1.29
C ALA A 178 7.38 6.90 0.08
N GLY A 179 7.29 7.46 -1.12
CA GLY A 179 7.58 6.69 -2.32
C GLY A 179 7.56 7.48 -3.61
N VAL A 180 7.76 6.76 -4.71
CA VAL A 180 7.80 7.28 -6.07
C VAL A 180 6.87 6.47 -6.96
N MET A 181 6.21 7.14 -7.89
CA MET A 181 5.24 6.50 -8.79
C MET A 181 5.84 6.30 -10.17
N PHE A 182 6.80 5.38 -10.33
CA PHE A 182 7.56 5.26 -11.58
C PHE A 182 6.68 5.05 -12.82
N ALA A 183 5.52 4.39 -12.67
CA ALA A 183 4.53 4.18 -13.72
C ALA A 183 3.88 5.47 -14.27
N ARG A 184 3.85 6.53 -13.45
CA ARG A 184 3.12 7.77 -13.75
C ARG A 184 4.10 8.93 -13.95
N ASN A 185 4.77 9.32 -12.87
CA ASN A 185 5.58 10.53 -12.80
C ASN A 185 6.91 10.21 -12.12
N ARG A 186 8.01 10.74 -12.68
CA ARG A 186 9.37 10.48 -12.17
C ARG A 186 10.00 11.67 -11.45
N ASP A 187 9.24 12.74 -11.27
CA ASP A 187 9.69 14.07 -10.83
C ASP A 187 9.18 14.51 -9.47
N ARG A 188 8.60 13.57 -8.72
CA ARG A 188 7.92 13.84 -7.46
C ARG A 188 8.01 12.68 -6.51
N VAL A 189 7.83 13.00 -5.23
CA VAL A 189 7.65 12.02 -4.16
C VAL A 189 6.21 12.08 -3.70
N ARG A 190 5.60 10.92 -3.53
CA ARG A 190 4.35 10.82 -2.78
C ARG A 190 4.67 10.57 -1.31
N ILE A 191 4.05 11.34 -0.44
CA ILE A 191 4.09 11.10 1.00
C ILE A 191 2.70 10.71 1.50
N PHE A 192 2.70 9.93 2.57
CA PHE A 192 1.51 9.60 3.35
C PHE A 192 1.75 10.09 4.78
N THR A 193 0.82 10.84 5.35
CA THR A 193 0.90 11.22 6.76
C THR A 193 0.63 10.00 7.66
N GLY A 194 0.98 10.09 8.93
CA GLY A 194 0.33 9.27 9.95
C GLY A 194 -1.14 9.63 10.07
N GLU A 195 -1.84 8.93 10.96
CA GLU A 195 -3.24 9.20 11.29
C GLU A 195 -3.38 10.61 11.89
N LEU A 196 -4.34 11.36 11.35
CA LEU A 196 -4.73 12.71 11.74
C LEU A 196 -6.21 12.69 12.12
N THR A 197 -6.60 13.46 13.13
CA THR A 197 -8.02 13.80 13.32
C THR A 197 -8.50 14.79 12.26
N ARG A 198 -9.81 14.98 12.12
CA ARG A 198 -10.41 15.99 11.21
C ARG A 198 -9.79 17.37 11.41
N GLU A 199 -9.67 17.80 12.66
CA GLU A 199 -9.15 19.12 13.02
C GLU A 199 -7.68 19.25 12.63
N GLN A 200 -6.89 18.21 12.91
CA GLN A 200 -5.47 18.15 12.54
C GLN A 200 -5.29 18.12 11.02
N THR A 201 -6.12 17.38 10.28
CA THR A 201 -6.10 17.37 8.82
C THR A 201 -6.34 18.76 8.25
N ARG A 202 -7.35 19.47 8.75
CA ARG A 202 -7.69 20.82 8.31
C ARG A 202 -6.56 21.81 8.61
N GLU A 203 -6.06 21.79 9.83
CA GLU A 203 -4.94 22.65 10.24
C GLU A 203 -3.69 22.36 9.41
N TYR A 204 -3.36 21.08 9.22
CA TYR A 204 -2.19 20.67 8.45
C TYR A 204 -2.27 21.12 6.98
N LEU A 205 -3.39 20.87 6.30
CA LEU A 205 -3.60 21.29 4.91
C LEU A 205 -3.53 22.82 4.77
N SER A 206 -4.05 23.56 5.75
CA SER A 206 -3.93 25.02 5.80
C SER A 206 -2.48 25.47 5.96
N ASN A 207 -1.72 24.84 6.85
CA ASN A 207 -0.33 25.20 7.14
C ASN A 207 0.61 24.91 5.97
N ILE A 208 0.33 23.87 5.18
CA ILE A 208 1.09 23.57 3.96
C ILE A 208 0.59 24.36 2.74
N GLY A 209 -0.41 25.25 2.91
CA GLY A 209 -0.90 26.14 1.85
C GLY A 209 -1.77 25.46 0.80
N TRP A 210 -2.46 24.37 1.15
CA TRP A 210 -3.38 23.71 0.22
C TRP A 210 -4.59 24.61 -0.08
N THR A 211 -4.88 24.85 -1.36
CA THR A 211 -5.76 25.94 -1.81
C THR A 211 -7.26 25.61 -1.74
N SER A 212 -7.62 24.32 -1.67
CA SER A 212 -9.02 23.86 -1.76
C SER A 212 -9.65 23.54 -0.40
N LEU A 213 -9.25 24.25 0.67
CA LEU A 213 -9.75 24.01 2.03
C LEU A 213 -11.27 24.03 2.16
N SER A 214 -11.97 24.85 1.38
CA SER A 214 -13.44 24.89 1.39
C SER A 214 -14.08 23.56 0.99
N ARG A 215 -13.42 22.79 0.12
CA ARG A 215 -13.89 21.46 -0.29
C ARG A 215 -13.69 20.42 0.79
N LEU A 216 -12.69 20.60 1.65
CA LEU A 216 -12.37 19.63 2.70
C LEU A 216 -13.56 19.34 3.62
N GLU A 217 -14.35 20.37 3.95
CA GLU A 217 -15.54 20.20 4.79
C GLU A 217 -16.60 19.34 4.10
N GLU A 218 -16.85 19.54 2.80
CA GLU A 218 -17.75 18.70 2.00
C GLU A 218 -17.27 17.23 1.99
N LEU A 219 -15.96 17.01 1.88
CA LEU A 219 -15.37 15.67 1.94
C LEU A 219 -15.60 15.02 3.29
N PHE A 220 -15.41 15.77 4.38
CA PHE A 220 -15.61 15.24 5.73
C PHE A 220 -17.08 15.00 6.06
N GLU A 221 -18.00 15.84 5.60
CA GLU A 221 -19.43 15.61 5.75
C GLU A 221 -19.86 14.28 5.12
N LEU A 222 -19.26 13.93 3.97
CA LEU A 222 -19.53 12.67 3.28
C LEU A 222 -19.00 11.44 4.06
N ILE A 223 -17.79 11.50 4.62
CA ILE A 223 -17.11 10.29 5.14
C ILE A 223 -17.14 10.16 6.67
N ASN A 224 -17.17 11.26 7.42
CA ASN A 224 -17.06 11.26 8.89
C ASN A 224 -18.21 10.52 9.63
N PRO A 225 -19.45 10.45 9.09
CA PRO A 225 -20.48 9.60 9.69
C PRO A 225 -20.07 8.12 9.75
N TYR A 226 -19.24 7.68 8.79
CA TYR A 226 -18.85 6.28 8.58
C TYR A 226 -17.39 5.98 8.99
N SER A 227 -16.53 6.98 9.07
CA SER A 227 -15.10 6.79 9.34
C SER A 227 -14.78 6.59 10.82
N GLU A 228 -13.68 5.90 11.13
CA GLU A 228 -13.16 5.77 12.50
C GLU A 228 -12.65 7.09 13.12
N GLY A 229 -12.72 8.20 12.39
CA GLY A 229 -12.27 9.52 12.82
C GLY A 229 -10.75 9.75 12.72
N GLN A 230 -10.03 8.80 12.10
CA GLN A 230 -8.61 8.91 11.77
C GLN A 230 -8.41 8.91 10.26
N TYR A 231 -7.52 9.79 9.80
CA TYR A 231 -7.32 10.05 8.37
C TYR A 231 -5.83 10.06 8.03
N ILE A 232 -5.45 9.36 6.96
CA ILE A 232 -4.11 9.43 6.36
C ILE A 232 -4.21 10.24 5.08
N LEU A 233 -3.48 11.34 5.00
CA LEU A 233 -3.38 12.12 3.77
C LEU A 233 -2.30 11.57 2.87
N ASP A 234 -2.55 11.53 1.56
CA ASP A 234 -1.51 11.32 0.55
C ASP A 234 -1.53 12.39 -0.54
N PHE A 235 -0.34 12.84 -0.93
CA PHE A 235 -0.16 13.85 -1.97
C PHE A 235 1.27 13.84 -2.49
N ASP A 236 1.44 14.43 -3.67
CA ASP A 236 2.75 14.55 -4.32
C ASP A 236 3.44 15.87 -3.99
N ILE A 237 4.76 15.81 -3.93
CA ILE A 237 5.65 16.97 -3.75
C ILE A 237 6.68 16.94 -4.87
N SER A 238 6.85 18.08 -5.53
CA SER A 238 7.74 18.27 -6.67
C SER A 238 8.48 19.61 -6.58
N ALA A 239 9.27 19.91 -7.61
CA ALA A 239 9.95 21.21 -7.73
C ALA A 239 8.95 22.38 -7.79
N ASP A 240 7.73 22.14 -8.31
CA ASP A 240 6.67 23.15 -8.39
C ASP A 240 5.89 23.31 -7.07
N GLY A 241 6.23 22.53 -6.04
CA GLY A 241 5.58 22.56 -4.74
C GLY A 241 4.68 21.34 -4.49
N ILE A 242 3.64 21.58 -3.71
CA ILE A 242 2.69 20.56 -3.25
C ILE A 242 1.55 20.43 -4.26
N SER A 243 1.21 19.20 -4.62
CA SER A 243 0.10 18.90 -5.51
C SER A 243 -1.23 19.41 -4.98
N GLU A 244 -2.06 20.01 -5.85
CA GLU A 244 -3.45 20.34 -5.53
C GLU A 244 -4.31 19.10 -5.33
N LYS A 245 -3.92 17.97 -5.94
CA LYS A 245 -4.56 16.68 -5.71
C LYS A 245 -4.13 16.10 -4.37
N ILE A 246 -5.11 15.78 -3.53
CA ILE A 246 -4.93 15.07 -2.26
C ILE A 246 -5.79 13.81 -2.23
N GLY A 247 -5.33 12.82 -1.48
CA GLY A 247 -6.10 11.66 -1.06
C GLY A 247 -6.30 11.66 0.45
N ILE A 248 -7.49 11.27 0.88
CA ILE A 248 -7.87 11.05 2.28
C ILE A 248 -8.18 9.56 2.41
N ASN A 249 -7.32 8.83 3.10
CA ASN A 249 -7.44 7.40 3.36
C ASN A 249 -8.04 7.20 4.76
N PHE A 250 -9.04 6.32 4.88
CA PHE A 250 -9.75 6.10 6.15
C PHE A 250 -10.33 4.69 6.27
N GLY A 251 -10.35 4.17 7.49
CA GLY A 251 -11.11 2.98 7.87
C GLY A 251 -12.56 3.31 8.23
N LEU A 252 -13.43 2.31 8.16
CA LEU A 252 -14.80 2.40 8.67
C LEU A 252 -14.83 2.14 10.18
N LYS A 253 -15.75 2.80 10.91
CA LYS A 253 -15.95 2.56 12.37
C LYS A 253 -16.17 1.09 12.69
N THR A 254 -17.00 0.43 11.88
CA THR A 254 -17.31 -0.99 11.96
C THR A 254 -17.56 -1.55 10.57
N ASN A 255 -17.54 -2.87 10.41
CA ASN A 255 -17.88 -3.49 9.13
C ASN A 255 -19.40 -3.43 8.83
N ASP A 256 -20.24 -3.33 9.86
CA ASP A 256 -21.71 -3.36 9.70
C ASP A 256 -22.25 -2.11 8.99
N ILE A 257 -21.53 -0.99 9.04
CA ILE A 257 -21.90 0.26 8.35
C ILE A 257 -21.49 0.30 6.88
N LEU A 258 -20.77 -0.71 6.38
CA LEU A 258 -20.31 -0.77 4.99
C LEU A 258 -21.45 -0.63 3.97
N PRO A 259 -22.61 -1.32 4.10
CA PRO A 259 -23.71 -1.16 3.16
C PRO A 259 -24.25 0.28 3.11
N ASP A 260 -24.42 0.90 4.27
CA ASP A 260 -24.95 2.27 4.37
C ASP A 260 -23.96 3.28 3.78
N PHE A 261 -22.67 3.13 4.06
CA PHE A 261 -21.63 3.94 3.46
C PHE A 261 -21.63 3.83 1.92
N LEU A 262 -21.67 2.61 1.37
CA LEU A 262 -21.68 2.44 -0.08
C LEU A 262 -22.98 2.94 -0.72
N ASN A 263 -24.13 2.81 -0.05
CA ASN A 263 -25.40 3.39 -0.50
C ASN A 263 -25.30 4.92 -0.56
N SER A 264 -24.76 5.54 0.50
CA SER A 264 -24.48 6.98 0.50
C SER A 264 -23.58 7.38 -0.67
N LEU A 265 -22.54 6.61 -1.01
CA LEU A 265 -21.72 6.91 -2.19
C LEU A 265 -22.50 6.75 -3.51
N VAL A 266 -23.41 5.79 -3.63
CA VAL A 266 -24.27 5.63 -4.81
C VAL A 266 -25.20 6.84 -4.97
N ASP A 267 -25.83 7.29 -3.88
CA ASP A 267 -26.71 8.45 -3.86
C ASP A 267 -25.98 9.74 -4.27
N HIS A 268 -24.69 9.83 -3.97
CA HIS A 268 -23.80 10.92 -4.38
C HIS A 268 -23.13 10.70 -5.75
N HIS A 269 -23.47 9.63 -6.49
CA HIS A 269 -22.85 9.26 -7.77
C HIS A 269 -21.32 9.05 -7.70
N LEU A 270 -20.83 8.65 -6.52
CA LEU A 270 -19.43 8.34 -6.24
C LEU A 270 -19.14 6.83 -6.22
N CYS A 271 -20.19 6.01 -6.27
CA CYS A 271 -20.12 4.56 -6.42
C CYS A 271 -21.18 4.10 -7.42
N THR A 272 -20.85 3.14 -8.28
CA THR A 272 -21.86 2.48 -9.12
C THR A 272 -22.53 1.34 -8.35
N ASP A 273 -23.78 1.01 -8.70
CA ASP A 273 -24.46 -0.16 -8.11
C ASP A 273 -23.68 -1.47 -8.31
N ILE A 274 -22.99 -1.58 -9.45
CA ILE A 274 -22.13 -2.72 -9.78
C ILE A 274 -20.96 -2.79 -8.79
N LYS A 275 -20.23 -1.68 -8.61
CA LYS A 275 -19.10 -1.63 -7.67
C LYS A 275 -19.54 -1.85 -6.23
N ARG A 276 -20.68 -1.29 -5.80
CA ARG A 276 -21.24 -1.57 -4.47
C ARG A 276 -21.40 -3.07 -4.25
N ARG A 277 -22.03 -3.81 -5.18
CA ARG A 277 -22.20 -5.27 -5.06
C ARG A 277 -20.87 -5.99 -4.96
N GLY A 278 -19.90 -5.61 -5.79
CA GLY A 278 -18.56 -6.19 -5.77
C GLY A 278 -17.83 -5.99 -4.44
N VAL A 279 -17.86 -4.77 -3.89
CA VAL A 279 -17.21 -4.45 -2.61
C VAL A 279 -17.89 -5.19 -1.45
N LEU A 280 -19.23 -5.25 -1.44
CA LEU A 280 -19.98 -6.01 -0.42
C LEU A 280 -19.70 -7.52 -0.46
N ALA A 281 -19.43 -8.07 -1.65
CA ALA A 281 -19.10 -9.48 -1.82
C ALA A 281 -17.62 -9.81 -1.54
N TRP A 282 -16.77 -8.81 -1.30
CA TRP A 282 -15.34 -9.03 -1.10
C TRP A 282 -14.98 -9.76 0.20
N PRO A 283 -15.46 -9.31 1.39
CA PRO A 283 -15.02 -9.87 2.66
C PRO A 283 -15.29 -11.37 2.79
N GLY A 284 -14.39 -12.08 3.45
CA GLY A 284 -14.54 -13.52 3.70
C GLY A 284 -13.21 -14.19 3.99
N SER A 285 -13.23 -15.50 4.15
CA SER A 285 -12.01 -16.28 4.34
C SER A 285 -12.03 -17.57 3.53
N LYS A 286 -10.84 -18.06 3.19
CA LYS A 286 -10.66 -19.30 2.46
C LYS A 286 -9.43 -20.05 2.95
N GLY A 287 -9.60 -21.33 3.27
CA GLY A 287 -8.47 -22.22 3.52
C GLY A 287 -7.75 -22.56 2.22
N SER A 288 -6.42 -22.47 2.20
CA SER A 288 -5.61 -22.86 1.06
C SER A 288 -4.23 -23.37 1.47
N TYR A 289 -3.67 -24.27 0.68
CA TYR A 289 -2.28 -24.69 0.80
C TYR A 289 -1.41 -23.79 -0.08
N LEU A 290 -0.54 -23.00 0.55
CA LEU A 290 0.30 -21.99 -0.14
C LEU A 290 1.71 -22.51 -0.46
N GLY A 291 1.88 -23.83 -0.54
CA GLY A 291 3.16 -24.48 -0.80
C GLY A 291 3.91 -24.92 0.47
N PRO A 292 5.02 -25.66 0.32
CA PRO A 292 5.74 -26.28 1.44
C PRO A 292 6.23 -25.29 2.49
N ASP A 293 6.70 -24.13 2.04
CA ASP A 293 7.24 -23.09 2.92
C ASP A 293 6.17 -22.42 3.77
N TYR A 294 4.92 -22.37 3.30
CA TYR A 294 3.82 -21.65 3.94
C TYR A 294 2.83 -22.59 4.64
N GLY A 295 2.67 -23.80 4.11
CA GLY A 295 1.73 -24.81 4.58
C GLY A 295 0.28 -24.44 4.34
N TYR A 296 -0.61 -25.13 5.04
CA TYR A 296 -2.03 -24.78 5.04
C TYR A 296 -2.23 -23.46 5.78
N SER A 297 -2.99 -22.58 5.16
CA SER A 297 -3.15 -21.19 5.55
C SER A 297 -4.61 -20.78 5.42
N VAL A 298 -5.03 -19.85 6.26
CA VAL A 298 -6.33 -19.17 6.08
C VAL A 298 -6.05 -17.85 5.40
N LEU A 299 -6.57 -17.67 4.20
CA LEU A 299 -6.59 -16.40 3.50
C LEU A 299 -7.77 -15.59 4.00
N ILE A 300 -7.49 -14.41 4.55
CA ILE A 300 -8.49 -13.44 5.00
C ILE A 300 -8.59 -12.37 3.94
N LYS A 301 -9.82 -12.19 3.42
CA LYS A 301 -10.21 -11.09 2.56
C LYS A 301 -11.01 -10.09 3.38
N ASP A 302 -10.58 -8.85 3.39
CA ASP A 302 -11.31 -7.75 4.02
C ASP A 302 -11.07 -6.45 3.24
N ILE A 303 -11.72 -5.39 3.69
CA ILE A 303 -11.51 -4.04 3.16
C ILE A 303 -10.47 -3.40 4.07
N SER A 304 -9.32 -3.05 3.51
CA SER A 304 -8.25 -2.39 4.27
C SER A 304 -8.65 -0.96 4.62
N HIS A 305 -9.08 -0.19 3.62
CA HIS A 305 -9.51 1.19 3.78
C HIS A 305 -10.23 1.66 2.51
N PHE A 306 -10.82 2.85 2.61
CA PHE A 306 -11.26 3.63 1.46
C PHE A 306 -10.36 4.83 1.27
N LYS A 307 -10.31 5.33 0.04
CA LYS A 307 -9.67 6.60 -0.28
C LYS A 307 -10.65 7.49 -1.00
N LEU A 308 -10.82 8.69 -0.48
CA LEU A 308 -11.45 9.77 -1.19
C LEU A 308 -10.34 10.69 -1.72
N SER A 309 -10.29 10.91 -3.03
CA SER A 309 -9.37 11.85 -3.66
C SER A 309 -10.13 13.06 -4.18
N TYR A 310 -9.50 14.23 -4.11
CA TYR A 310 -9.99 15.45 -4.74
C TYR A 310 -8.88 16.10 -5.55
N SER A 311 -9.22 16.61 -6.74
CA SER A 311 -8.45 17.62 -7.45
C SER A 311 -9.39 18.62 -8.13
N PRO A 312 -8.95 19.86 -8.40
CA PRO A 312 -9.77 20.84 -9.11
C PRO A 312 -10.22 20.38 -10.51
N THR A 313 -9.42 19.53 -11.16
CA THR A 313 -9.66 19.07 -12.54
C THR A 313 -10.53 17.82 -12.62
N GLU A 314 -10.40 16.89 -11.68
CA GLU A 314 -11.08 15.58 -11.73
C GLU A 314 -12.28 15.50 -10.78
N GLY A 315 -12.40 16.46 -9.86
CA GLY A 315 -13.39 16.45 -8.78
C GLY A 315 -13.12 15.34 -7.76
N ILE A 316 -14.18 14.86 -7.13
CA ILE A 316 -14.13 13.80 -6.12
C ILE A 316 -14.09 12.43 -6.79
N LYS A 317 -13.16 11.59 -6.35
CA LYS A 317 -13.07 10.16 -6.71
C LYS A 317 -12.98 9.31 -5.46
N VAL A 318 -13.59 8.13 -5.49
CA VAL A 318 -13.55 7.19 -4.38
C VAL A 318 -13.01 5.85 -4.85
N LYS A 319 -12.13 5.28 -4.04
CA LYS A 319 -11.53 3.96 -4.27
C LYS A 319 -11.67 3.08 -3.02
N ALA A 320 -11.78 1.78 -3.24
CA ALA A 320 -11.70 0.77 -2.18
C ALA A 320 -10.40 -0.01 -2.30
N TYR A 321 -9.74 -0.24 -1.16
CA TYR A 321 -8.51 -1.02 -1.05
C TYR A 321 -8.85 -2.36 -0.43
N LEU A 322 -8.88 -3.39 -1.28
CA LEU A 322 -9.40 -4.71 -0.97
C LEU A 322 -8.22 -5.64 -0.65
N ARG A 323 -8.07 -6.01 0.62
CA ARG A 323 -6.90 -6.72 1.12
C ARG A 323 -7.10 -8.23 1.08
N VAL A 324 -5.99 -8.92 0.86
CA VAL A 324 -5.81 -10.37 1.09
C VAL A 324 -4.57 -10.58 1.95
N ALA A 325 -4.75 -11.24 3.09
CA ALA A 325 -3.67 -11.58 4.02
C ALA A 325 -3.74 -13.06 4.43
N GLY A 326 -2.60 -13.73 4.56
CA GLY A 326 -2.56 -15.12 5.00
C GLY A 326 -2.21 -15.28 6.47
N VAL A 327 -2.97 -16.14 7.14
CA VAL A 327 -2.66 -16.66 8.47
C VAL A 327 -2.09 -18.06 8.31
N TYR A 328 -0.78 -18.21 8.51
CA TYR A 328 -0.07 -19.47 8.30
C TYR A 328 -0.22 -20.39 9.52
N LEU A 329 -0.96 -21.50 9.40
CA LEU A 329 -1.22 -22.39 10.54
C LEU A 329 0.06 -22.95 11.16
N LYS A 330 1.07 -23.25 10.34
CA LYS A 330 2.39 -23.73 10.81
C LYS A 330 3.04 -22.79 11.83
N GLU A 331 2.83 -21.48 11.74
CA GLU A 331 3.44 -20.50 12.64
C GLU A 331 2.67 -20.43 13.96
N LEU A 332 1.35 -20.67 13.94
CA LEU A 332 0.53 -20.79 15.15
C LEU A 332 0.95 -21.96 16.04
N PHE A 333 1.43 -23.06 15.44
CA PHE A 333 1.90 -24.23 16.18
C PHE A 333 3.35 -24.12 16.67
N LYS A 334 4.20 -23.33 16.00
CA LYS A 334 5.56 -23.04 16.50
C LYS A 334 5.55 -22.20 17.77
N ALA A 335 4.58 -21.29 17.91
CA ALA A 335 4.42 -20.43 19.09
C ALA A 335 3.98 -21.17 20.37
N ARG A 336 3.71 -22.49 20.29
CA ARG A 336 3.17 -23.30 21.39
C ARG A 336 4.08 -24.41 21.90
N ILE A 337 5.36 -24.46 21.49
CA ILE A 337 6.32 -25.36 22.13
C ILE A 337 6.88 -24.60 23.35
N PRO A 338 6.55 -24.98 24.60
CA PRO A 338 7.21 -24.41 25.76
C PRO A 338 8.71 -24.67 25.61
N ALA A 339 9.54 -23.69 25.96
CA ALA A 339 10.96 -23.95 26.17
C ALA A 339 11.05 -25.19 27.07
N LYS A 340 11.82 -26.21 26.65
CA LYS A 340 12.15 -27.34 27.51
C LYS A 340 12.63 -26.74 28.84
N GLU A 341 11.82 -26.86 29.88
CA GLU A 341 12.33 -26.74 31.23
C GLU A 341 13.48 -27.73 31.34
N ASP A 342 14.64 -27.23 31.76
CA ASP A 342 15.76 -28.05 32.19
C ASP A 342 15.22 -29.07 33.20
N LEU A 343 15.03 -30.31 32.73
CA LEU A 343 14.93 -31.45 33.61
C LEU A 343 16.29 -31.59 34.27
N GLY A 344 16.42 -30.92 35.42
CA GLY A 344 17.55 -31.01 36.30
C GLY A 344 17.94 -32.47 36.48
N SER A 345 19.23 -32.72 36.27
CA SER A 345 19.94 -33.93 36.60
C SER A 345 19.50 -34.46 37.98
N ILE A 346 18.74 -35.55 37.99
CA ILE A 346 18.58 -36.36 39.19
C ILE A 346 19.76 -37.33 39.22
N ASN A 347 20.67 -37.12 40.16
CA ASN A 347 21.76 -38.05 40.47
C ASN A 347 21.19 -39.42 40.90
N PRO A 348 21.77 -40.54 40.46
CA PRO A 348 21.39 -41.85 40.96
C PRO A 348 21.94 -42.02 42.39
N LEU A 349 21.08 -42.53 43.28
CA LEU A 349 21.48 -43.26 44.49
C LEU A 349 21.19 -44.74 44.28
#